data_AF-A0A0D7AAX7-F1
#
_entry.id   AF-A0A0D7AAX7-F1
#
_cell.length_a   1.000
_cell.length_b   1.000
_cell.length_c   1.000
_cell.angle_alpha   90.00
_cell.angle_beta   90.00
_cell.angle_gamma   90.00
#
_symmetry.space_group_name_H-M   'P 1'
#
loop_
_entity.id
_entity.type
_entity.pdbx_description
1 polymer ?
#
loop_
_entity_poly.entity_id
_entity_poly.type
_entity_poly.pdbx_seq_one_letter_code
_entity_poly.pdbx_strand_id
1 'polypeptide(L)'
;TYSQRDIVLGKVKGYPAWPAMIVDPGLVPATVQIERPTATKTTFYCVQFFPAGDYSWLAPKDISRLLPHEIESYLNEPAKKRQDLFAAYQVA
;
A
#
# COMPACT_ATOMS: atom_id res chain seq x y z
N THR A 1 -0.14 -11.72 -9.28
CA THR A 1 0.28 -12.14 -7.93
C THR A 1 1.33 -11.19 -7.43
N TYR A 2 1.29 -10.85 -6.14
CA TYR A 2 2.23 -9.94 -5.48
C TYR A 2 3.15 -10.71 -4.54
N SER A 3 4.37 -10.22 -4.37
CA SER A 3 5.38 -10.80 -3.49
C SER A 3 5.72 -9.86 -2.34
N GLN A 4 6.29 -10.39 -1.26
CA GLN A 4 6.83 -9.55 -0.19
C GLN A 4 7.82 -8.53 -0.77
N ARG A 5 7.80 -7.30 -0.25
CA ARG A 5 8.60 -6.14 -0.69
C ARG A 5 8.21 -5.55 -2.04
N ASP A 6 7.19 -6.07 -2.73
CA ASP A 6 6.63 -5.36 -3.89
C ASP A 6 6.07 -4.01 -3.44
N ILE A 7 6.46 -2.94 -4.15
CA ILE A 7 5.89 -1.60 -4.00
C ILE A 7 4.61 -1.51 -4.83
N VAL A 8 3.54 -1.05 -4.20
CA VAL A 8 2.18 -1.09 -4.73
C VAL A 8 1.42 0.19 -4.39
N LEU A 9 0.34 0.44 -5.11
CA LEU A 9 -0.72 1.36 -4.67
C LEU A 9 -1.83 0.53 -4.04
N GLY A 10 -2.10 0.78 -2.76
CA GLY A 10 -3.23 0.20 -2.04
C GLY A 10 -4.44 1.14 -2.07
N LYS A 11 -5.62 0.61 -2.42
CA LYS A 11 -6.87 1.38 -2.46
C LYS A 11 -7.76 1.03 -1.28
N VAL A 12 -7.87 1.95 -0.32
CA VAL A 12 -8.83 1.87 0.78
C VAL A 12 -10.05 2.73 0.47
N LYS A 13 -11.24 2.29 0.87
CA LYS A 13 -12.49 3.05 0.68
C LYS A 13 -12.39 4.41 1.40
N GLY A 14 -12.69 5.49 0.68
CA GLY A 14 -12.65 6.86 1.21
C GLY A 14 -11.32 7.59 1.04
N TYR A 15 -10.25 6.90 0.64
CA TYR A 15 -8.92 7.47 0.42
C TYR A 15 -8.50 7.35 -1.05
N PRO A 16 -7.58 8.21 -1.56
CA PRO A 16 -6.94 7.95 -2.85
C PRO A 16 -6.12 6.65 -2.80
N ALA A 17 -5.74 6.13 -3.97
CA ALA A 17 -4.80 5.01 -4.01
C ALA A 17 -3.46 5.50 -3.44
N TRP A 18 -2.90 4.76 -2.49
CA TRP A 18 -1.81 5.25 -1.65
C TRP A 18 -0.58 4.33 -1.73
N PRO A 19 0.64 4.88 -1.84
CA PRO A 19 1.87 4.09 -1.89
C PRO A 19 2.04 3.21 -0.65
N ALA A 20 2.36 1.94 -0.88
CA ALA A 20 2.52 0.93 0.14
C ALA A 20 3.51 -0.16 -0.30
N MET A 21 3.91 -0.99 0.65
CA MET A 21 4.71 -2.20 0.42
C MET A 21 3.96 -3.44 0.90
N ILE A 22 4.06 -4.54 0.16
CA ILE A 22 3.57 -5.84 0.61
C ILE A 22 4.49 -6.37 1.72
N VAL A 23 3.93 -6.65 2.89
CA VAL A 23 4.68 -7.12 4.08
C VAL A 23 4.33 -8.56 4.44
N ASP A 24 5.21 -9.20 5.20
CA ASP A 24 4.97 -10.55 5.72
C ASP A 24 3.90 -10.52 6.83
N PRO A 25 2.76 -11.22 6.67
CA PRO A 25 1.76 -11.44 7.71
C PRO A 25 2.28 -11.89 9.07
N GLY A 26 3.38 -12.64 9.12
CA GLY A 26 3.93 -13.16 10.37
C GLY A 26 4.73 -12.14 11.18
N LEU A 27 5.12 -11.03 10.55
CA LEU A 27 5.99 -10.01 11.14
C LEU A 27 5.27 -8.72 11.52
N VAL A 28 3.99 -8.57 11.15
CA VAL A 28 3.18 -7.42 11.54
C VAL A 28 2.68 -7.54 12.99
N PRO A 29 2.31 -6.43 13.66
CA PRO A 29 1.77 -6.47 15.02
C PRO A 29 0.57 -7.40 15.17
N ALA A 30 0.40 -8.04 16.33
CA ALA A 30 -0.66 -9.01 16.57
C ALA A 30 -2.08 -8.44 16.33
N THR A 31 -2.29 -7.15 16.60
CA THR A 31 -3.54 -6.44 16.31
C THR A 31 -3.88 -6.51 14.82
N VAL A 32 -2.90 -6.28 13.94
CA VAL A 32 -3.06 -6.38 12.48
C VAL A 32 -3.28 -7.83 12.06
N GLN A 33 -2.58 -8.79 12.67
CA GLN A 33 -2.74 -10.21 12.33
C GLN A 33 -4.17 -10.72 12.59
N ILE A 34 -4.79 -10.29 13.68
CA ILE A 34 -6.15 -10.69 14.06
C ILE A 34 -7.20 -10.11 13.12
N GLU A 35 -6.94 -8.95 12.52
CA GLU A 35 -7.81 -8.32 11.52
C GLU A 35 -7.78 -9.01 10.15
N ARG A 36 -6.91 -10.01 9.96
CA ARG A 36 -6.77 -10.73 8.69
C ARG A 36 -8.11 -11.35 8.28
N PRO A 37 -8.64 -11.02 7.09
CA PRO A 37 -9.85 -11.65 6.59
C PRO A 37 -9.68 -13.16 6.39
N THR A 38 -10.70 -13.92 6.78
CA THR A 38 -10.73 -15.40 6.73
C THR A 38 -11.50 -15.96 5.53
N ALA A 39 -11.92 -15.11 4.58
CA ALA A 39 -12.71 -15.54 3.45
C ALA A 39 -11.94 -16.54 2.56
N THR A 40 -12.51 -17.73 2.37
CA THR A 40 -11.82 -18.88 1.75
C THR A 40 -11.57 -18.74 0.24
N LYS A 41 -12.31 -17.87 -0.44
CA LYS A 41 -12.24 -17.70 -1.91
C LYS A 41 -11.38 -16.53 -2.37
N THR A 42 -10.79 -15.77 -1.44
CA THR A 42 -10.08 -14.54 -1.78
C THR A 42 -8.77 -14.48 -1.01
N THR A 43 -7.67 -14.37 -1.75
CA THR A 43 -6.36 -14.07 -1.16
C THR A 43 -6.36 -12.61 -0.71
N PHE A 44 -5.88 -12.35 0.50
CA PHE A 44 -5.62 -11.00 0.99
C PHE A 44 -4.13 -10.83 1.22
N TYR A 45 -3.63 -9.65 0.87
CA TYR A 45 -2.25 -9.25 1.11
C TYR A 45 -2.25 -8.22 2.24
N CYS A 46 -1.29 -8.33 3.15
CA CYS A 46 -1.02 -7.27 4.11
C CYS A 46 -0.11 -6.25 3.44
N VAL A 47 -0.55 -4.99 3.42
CA VAL A 47 0.25 -3.86 2.94
C VAL A 47 0.58 -2.92 4.08
N GLN A 48 1.73 -2.27 4.00
CA GLN A 48 2.14 -1.18 4.88
C GLN A 48 2.22 0.12 4.08
N PHE A 49 1.43 1.11 4.43
CA PHE A 49 1.35 2.41 3.75
C PHE A 49 2.47 3.35 4.18
N PHE A 50 2.99 4.11 3.21
CA PHE A 50 3.94 5.18 3.48
C PHE A 50 3.23 6.51 3.76
N PRO A 51 3.84 7.47 4.46
CA PRO A 51 5.06 7.33 5.26
C PRO A 51 4.78 6.82 6.67
N ALA A 52 3.52 6.85 7.13
CA ALA A 52 3.14 6.61 8.52
C ALA A 52 3.37 5.15 8.98
N GLY A 53 3.36 4.20 8.05
CA GLY A 53 3.56 2.78 8.35
C GLY A 53 2.29 2.05 8.77
N ASP A 54 1.10 2.62 8.50
CA ASP A 54 -0.18 1.98 8.78
C ASP A 54 -0.38 0.71 7.95
N TYR A 55 -1.06 -0.29 8.51
CA TYR A 55 -1.28 -1.57 7.84
C TYR A 55 -2.71 -1.72 7.35
N SER A 56 -2.90 -2.50 6.28
CA SER A 56 -4.23 -2.94 5.86
C SER A 56 -4.19 -4.27 5.13
N TRP A 57 -5.30 -5.00 5.19
CA TRP A 57 -5.52 -6.23 4.43
C TRP A 57 -6.33 -5.94 3.17
N LEU A 58 -5.69 -6.07 2.01
CA LEU A 58 -6.30 -5.76 0.72
C LEU A 58 -6.45 -6.99 -0.15
N ALA A 59 -7.59 -7.08 -0.84
CA ALA A 59 -7.77 -8.05 -1.90
C ALA A 59 -6.98 -7.61 -3.15
N PRO A 60 -6.53 -8.53 -4.02
CA PRO A 60 -5.72 -8.18 -5.19
C PRO A 60 -6.38 -7.20 -6.16
N LYS A 61 -7.70 -7.07 -6.16
CA LYS A 61 -8.44 -6.07 -6.96
C LYS A 61 -8.22 -4.63 -6.49
N ASP A 62 -7.84 -4.45 -5.22
CA ASP A 62 -7.65 -3.16 -4.56
C ASP A 62 -6.16 -2.81 -4.47
N ILE A 63 -5.31 -3.53 -5.21
CA ILE A 63 -3.86 -3.36 -5.27
C ILE A 63 -3.44 -3.24 -6.73
N SER A 64 -2.61 -2.26 -7.06
CA SER A 64 -1.88 -2.18 -8.33
C SER A 64 -0.39 -2.07 -8.08
N ARG A 65 0.45 -2.61 -8.98
CA ARG A 65 1.90 -2.37 -8.90
C ARG A 65 2.18 -0.87 -9.03
N LEU A 66 3.13 -0.38 -8.26
CA LEU A 66 3.65 0.97 -8.39
C LEU A 66 5.08 0.88 -8.93
N LEU A 67 5.26 1.37 -10.15
CA LEU A 67 6.55 1.32 -10.83
C LEU A 67 7.37 2.59 -10.57
N PRO A 68 8.71 2.51 -10.62
CA PRO A 68 9.58 3.67 -10.35
C PRO A 68 9.25 4.90 -11.20
N HIS A 69 8.96 4.71 -12.50
CA HIS A 69 8.61 5.82 -13.38
C HIS A 69 7.27 6.49 -13.03
N GLU A 70 6.33 5.76 -12.42
CA GLU A 70 5.06 6.33 -11.95
C GLU A 70 5.29 7.19 -10.70
N ILE A 71 6.21 6.76 -9.82
CA ILE A 71 6.65 7.54 -8.66
C ILE A 71 7.32 8.84 -9.14
N GLU A 72 8.31 8.73 -10.02
CA GLU A 72 9.01 9.89 -10.59
C GLU A 72 8.04 10.85 -11.27
N SER A 73 7.11 10.33 -12.07
CA SER A 73 6.10 11.15 -12.73
C SER A 73 5.23 11.90 -11.72
N TYR A 74 4.79 11.24 -10.64
CA TYR A 74 3.98 11.86 -9.60
C TYR A 74 4.78 12.94 -8.84
N LEU A 75 6.03 12.66 -8.49
CA LEU A 75 6.89 13.58 -7.74
C LEU A 75 7.30 14.82 -8.53
N ASN A 76 7.33 14.73 -9.86
CA ASN A 76 7.63 15.85 -10.74
C ASN A 76 6.46 16.81 -10.96
N GLU A 77 5.24 16.45 -10.55
CA GLU A 77 4.08 17.34 -10.66
C GLU A 77 4.07 18.42 -9.55
N PRO A 78 4.26 19.72 -9.89
CA PRO A 78 4.44 20.78 -8.89
C PRO A 78 3.20 20.98 -7.99
N ALA A 79 2.01 20.71 -8.53
CA ALA A 79 0.74 20.92 -7.84
C ALA A 79 0.52 19.95 -6.66
N LYS A 80 1.21 18.81 -6.64
CA LYS A 80 1.00 17.75 -5.65
C LYS A 80 1.92 17.85 -4.43
N LYS A 81 2.96 18.69 -4.48
CA LYS A 81 4.03 18.81 -3.46
C LYS A 81 3.57 19.12 -2.02
N ARG A 82 2.36 19.61 -1.81
CA ARG A 82 1.83 20.00 -0.49
C ARG A 82 0.92 18.95 0.15
N GLN A 83 0.74 17.80 -0.48
CA GLN A 83 -0.18 16.77 -0.02
C GLN A 83 0.56 15.66 0.72
N ASP A 84 -0.06 15.08 1.75
CA ASP A 84 0.50 13.92 2.48
C ASP A 84 0.81 12.74 1.55
N LEU A 85 0.02 12.61 0.48
CA LEU A 85 0.25 11.61 -0.56
C LEU A 85 1.62 11.80 -1.23
N PHE A 86 2.07 13.05 -1.44
CA PHE A 86 3.40 13.32 -2.00
C PHE A 86 4.51 12.80 -1.09
N ALA A 87 4.40 13.00 0.23
CA ALA A 87 5.35 12.46 1.19
C ALA A 87 5.39 10.92 1.15
N ALA A 88 4.24 10.27 0.94
CA ALA A 88 4.19 8.82 0.75
C ALA A 88 4.94 8.35 -0.49
N TYR A 89 4.77 9.05 -1.63
CA TYR A 89 5.50 8.76 -2.86
C TYR A 89 7.01 9.04 -2.73
N GLN A 90 7.44 9.93 -1.84
CA GLN A 90 8.87 10.18 -1.60
C GLN A 90 9.56 9.06 -0.81
N VAL A 91 8.81 8.29 -0.01
CA VAL A 91 9.33 7.20 0.81
C VAL A 91 9.30 5.86 0.07
N ALA A 92 8.35 5.70 -0.85
CA ALA A 92 8.18 4.51 -1.68
C ALA A 92 9.35 4.27 -2.64
#